data_AF-A0A1T2XH99-F1
#
_entry.id   AF-A0A1T2XH99-F1
#
_cell.length_a   1.000
_cell.length_b   1.000
_cell.length_c   1.000
_cell.angle_alpha   90.00
_cell.angle_beta   90.00
_cell.angle_gamma   90.00
#
_symmetry.space_group_name_H-M   'P 1'
#
loop_
_entity.id
_entity.type
_entity.pdbx_description
1 polymer ?
#
loop_
_entity_poly.entity_id
_entity_poly.type
_entity_poly.pdbx_seq_one_letter_code
_entity_poly.pdbx_strand_id
1 'polypeptide(L)'
;MENPIQPSHPEASTRRQRQANLSKKRARPKRMVLQFLSISLILAVTVALFTALIDPLQFYHRGIGYTPLLSWEERYQNPGLAKNYDYDTIIIGTSMTENFLPSEVNNALGGTTMKLSMEGSRADEHYKIAKLALETGKVKKVLWGLDYFSLKNSTEADAKKYFPDYMYDDQLWNDYKYWFNYSVYQQFFRSLKANMKGKVTQNLEYLNNWNGLVTFGKDRTAASYAKANKEETYFEGNEESIEVIQANFTDHILSLVQAYPDVQFYFYYPPYSVLRQVVWYNTNPTRFNNQLAMKTWMFEQFTAYGNVKLYDFQTERAWTYNLDLYKDLSHHNQQVNSWIAQAVGRDDTKYRVTAANVQNFNDVMTYDAKTAVLNAANEVENVAVRLQGEVAPFTHRLLTDGELLVPVKEAMNLLDAEMSWDQATKTLMLKRNQHTLSVTVGNLEATADGQHVQLKAAPYLDEGLSLIPISEVAAYLGWTVEQHKEGQTTAIDLSLNPQ
;
A
#
# COMPACT_ATOMS: atom_id res chain seq x y z
N MET A 1 -90.41 -65.47 -4.68
CA MET A 1 -89.37 -65.26 -5.70
C MET A 1 -88.28 -64.40 -5.07
N GLU A 2 -87.04 -64.63 -5.50
CA GLU A 2 -85.81 -63.87 -5.22
C GLU A 2 -85.08 -64.11 -3.89
N ASN A 3 -83.96 -64.82 -4.03
CA ASN A 3 -82.78 -64.77 -3.19
C ASN A 3 -82.08 -63.42 -3.38
N PRO A 4 -81.46 -62.85 -2.33
CA PRO A 4 -80.23 -62.10 -2.53
C PRO A 4 -79.05 -62.80 -1.83
N ILE A 5 -78.18 -63.28 -2.70
CA ILE A 5 -76.74 -63.55 -2.56
C ILE A 5 -76.10 -62.73 -1.42
N GLN A 6 -75.52 -63.40 -0.41
CA GLN A 6 -74.51 -62.77 0.43
C GLN A 6 -73.18 -62.70 -0.35
N PRO A 7 -72.57 -61.52 -0.51
CA PRO A 7 -71.26 -61.42 -1.13
C PRO A 7 -70.20 -61.91 -0.13
N SER A 8 -69.48 -62.97 -0.49
CA SER A 8 -68.22 -63.33 0.17
C SER A 8 -67.20 -62.25 -0.15
N HIS A 9 -67.11 -61.20 0.66
CA HIS A 9 -66.20 -60.06 0.43
C HIS A 9 -64.72 -60.50 0.38
N PRO A 10 -64.06 -60.48 -0.80
CA PRO A 10 -62.61 -60.67 -0.91
C PRO A 10 -61.87 -59.34 -0.70
N GLU A 11 -62.60 -58.23 -0.49
CA GLU A 11 -62.07 -56.87 -0.56
C GLU A 11 -61.29 -56.45 0.70
N ALA A 12 -61.63 -56.95 1.89
CA ALA A 12 -60.96 -56.52 3.12
C ALA A 12 -59.50 -57.04 3.24
N SER A 13 -59.24 -58.26 2.77
CA SER A 13 -57.90 -58.86 2.79
C SER A 13 -57.01 -58.27 1.70
N THR A 14 -57.55 -58.01 0.50
CA THR A 14 -56.83 -57.35 -0.60
C THR A 14 -56.55 -55.87 -0.32
N ARG A 15 -57.42 -55.15 0.40
CA ARG A 15 -57.17 -53.75 0.81
C ARG A 15 -56.07 -53.66 1.88
N ARG A 16 -56.05 -54.56 2.87
CA ARG A 16 -54.97 -54.64 3.88
C ARG A 16 -53.63 -55.05 3.25
N GLN A 17 -53.61 -56.01 2.33
CA GLN A 17 -52.39 -56.38 1.60
C GLN A 17 -51.91 -55.27 0.66
N ARG A 18 -52.81 -54.55 -0.03
CA ARG A 18 -52.45 -53.35 -0.81
C ARG A 18 -51.90 -52.23 0.06
N GLN A 19 -52.51 -51.93 1.22
CA GLN A 19 -52.00 -50.93 2.15
C GLN A 19 -50.65 -51.33 2.77
N ALA A 20 -50.44 -52.59 3.13
CA ALA A 20 -49.16 -53.10 3.62
C ALA A 20 -48.07 -53.10 2.54
N ASN A 21 -48.42 -53.42 1.29
CA ASN A 21 -47.50 -53.33 0.16
C ASN A 21 -47.20 -51.88 -0.24
N LEU A 22 -48.16 -50.96 -0.12
CA LEU A 22 -47.95 -49.52 -0.29
C LEU A 22 -47.11 -48.93 0.84
N SER A 23 -47.27 -49.38 2.09
CA SER A 23 -46.44 -48.93 3.22
C SER A 23 -45.00 -49.47 3.10
N LYS A 24 -44.81 -50.74 2.71
CA LYS A 24 -43.49 -51.31 2.40
C LYS A 24 -42.83 -50.63 1.18
N LYS A 25 -43.60 -50.31 0.13
CA LYS A 25 -43.12 -49.53 -1.03
C LYS A 25 -42.79 -48.07 -0.69
N ARG A 26 -43.48 -47.45 0.28
CA ARG A 26 -43.15 -46.09 0.80
C ARG A 26 -42.00 -46.11 1.82
N ALA A 27 -41.80 -47.21 2.55
CA ALA A 27 -40.72 -47.37 3.53
C ALA A 27 -39.34 -47.56 2.87
N ARG A 28 -39.27 -48.18 1.69
CA ARG A 28 -38.01 -48.37 0.94
C ARG A 28 -37.37 -47.03 0.48
N PRO A 29 -38.08 -46.10 -0.19
CA PRO A 29 -37.55 -44.78 -0.52
C PRO A 29 -37.18 -43.97 0.71
N LYS A 30 -38.01 -43.99 1.77
CA LYS A 30 -37.68 -43.31 3.04
C LYS A 30 -36.40 -43.85 3.67
N ARG A 31 -36.21 -45.17 3.67
CA ARG A 31 -34.98 -45.81 4.16
C ARG A 31 -33.77 -45.49 3.28
N MET A 32 -33.92 -45.47 1.96
CA MET A 32 -32.85 -45.08 1.04
C MET A 32 -32.45 -43.61 1.22
N VAL A 33 -33.43 -42.70 1.37
CA VAL A 33 -33.17 -41.29 1.66
C VAL A 33 -32.47 -41.14 3.01
N LEU A 34 -32.93 -41.83 4.06
CA LEU A 34 -32.27 -41.78 5.37
C LEU A 34 -30.85 -42.36 5.32
N GLN A 35 -30.63 -43.45 4.59
CA GLN A 35 -29.30 -44.03 4.39
C GLN A 35 -28.38 -43.10 3.62
N PHE A 36 -28.86 -42.50 2.53
CA PHE A 36 -28.11 -41.50 1.77
C PHE A 36 -27.73 -40.32 2.65
N LEU A 37 -28.68 -39.72 3.37
CA LEU A 37 -28.43 -38.61 4.29
C LEU A 37 -27.44 -38.99 5.40
N SER A 38 -27.56 -40.21 5.96
CA SER A 38 -26.63 -40.70 6.99
C SER A 38 -25.22 -40.87 6.45
N ILE A 39 -25.06 -41.47 5.27
CA ILE A 39 -23.76 -41.66 4.62
C ILE A 39 -23.15 -40.29 4.27
N SER A 40 -23.94 -39.38 3.70
CA SER A 40 -23.49 -38.03 3.38
C SER A 40 -23.05 -37.26 4.63
N LEU A 41 -23.79 -37.38 5.75
CA LEU A 41 -23.41 -36.76 7.02
C LEU A 41 -22.13 -37.36 7.58
N ILE A 42 -21.99 -38.69 7.59
CA ILE A 42 -20.78 -39.37 8.05
C ILE A 42 -19.58 -38.93 7.20
N LEU A 43 -19.73 -38.87 5.87
CA LEU A 43 -18.67 -38.42 4.98
C LEU A 43 -18.30 -36.96 5.26
N ALA A 44 -19.29 -36.07 5.38
CA ALA A 44 -19.06 -34.66 5.67
C ALA A 44 -18.33 -34.45 7.01
N VAL A 45 -18.75 -35.16 8.06
CA VAL A 45 -18.10 -35.14 9.38
C VAL A 45 -16.67 -35.69 9.28
N THR A 46 -16.46 -36.78 8.54
CA THR A 46 -15.12 -37.36 8.37
C THR A 46 -14.17 -36.39 7.66
N VAL A 47 -14.66 -35.73 6.62
CA VAL A 47 -13.92 -34.73 5.84
C VAL A 47 -13.59 -33.50 6.70
N ALA A 48 -14.54 -33.02 7.51
CA ALA A 48 -14.32 -31.92 8.45
C ALA A 48 -13.32 -32.28 9.56
N LEU A 49 -13.48 -33.44 10.20
CA LEU A 49 -12.54 -33.92 11.22
C LEU A 49 -11.14 -34.13 10.65
N PHE A 50 -11.03 -34.64 9.42
CA PHE A 50 -9.75 -34.79 8.75
C PHE A 50 -9.07 -33.42 8.53
N THR A 51 -9.80 -32.42 8.02
CA THR A 51 -9.25 -31.07 7.86
C THR A 51 -8.87 -30.45 9.19
N ALA A 52 -9.69 -30.61 10.22
CA ALA A 52 -9.43 -30.06 11.54
C ALA A 52 -8.24 -30.73 12.24
N LEU A 53 -7.98 -32.02 11.99
CA LEU A 53 -6.86 -32.78 12.57
C LEU A 53 -5.54 -32.57 11.82
N ILE A 54 -5.60 -32.48 10.49
CA ILE A 54 -4.41 -32.25 9.67
C ILE A 54 -4.02 -30.78 9.75
N ASP A 55 -5.00 -29.91 9.59
CA ASP A 55 -4.91 -28.46 9.67
C ASP A 55 -3.74 -27.84 8.88
N PRO A 56 -3.79 -27.88 7.52
CA PRO A 56 -2.69 -27.42 6.67
C PRO A 56 -2.29 -25.97 6.84
N LEU A 57 -3.26 -25.09 7.13
CA LEU A 57 -3.01 -23.68 7.42
C LEU A 57 -2.67 -23.44 8.90
N GLN A 58 -2.73 -24.48 9.74
CA GLN A 58 -2.53 -24.43 11.18
C GLN A 58 -3.52 -23.48 11.86
N PHE A 59 -4.76 -23.45 11.40
CA PHE A 59 -5.83 -22.59 11.88
C PHE A 59 -6.31 -22.95 13.29
N TYR A 60 -6.44 -24.23 13.61
CA TYR A 60 -6.83 -24.76 14.92
C TYR A 60 -5.64 -25.15 15.80
N HIS A 61 -4.57 -25.68 15.22
CA HIS A 61 -3.39 -26.11 15.96
C HIS A 61 -2.14 -26.17 15.08
N ARG A 62 -0.96 -26.25 15.71
CA ARG A 62 0.29 -26.52 14.98
C ARG A 62 0.27 -27.92 14.39
N GLY A 63 0.96 -28.13 13.26
CA GLY A 63 1.00 -29.43 12.58
C GLY A 63 1.43 -30.57 13.51
N ILE A 64 0.63 -31.64 13.56
CA ILE A 64 0.88 -32.82 14.41
C ILE A 64 1.45 -33.94 13.54
N GLY A 65 2.67 -34.39 13.84
CA GLY A 65 3.28 -35.52 13.13
C GLY A 65 3.73 -35.23 11.69
N TYR A 66 3.68 -33.98 11.23
CA TYR A 66 4.26 -33.51 9.97
C TYR A 66 4.57 -32.00 10.01
N THR A 67 5.42 -31.53 9.09
CA THR A 67 5.73 -30.10 8.95
C THR A 67 4.95 -29.50 7.78
N PRO A 68 3.91 -28.68 8.00
CA PRO A 68 3.16 -28.08 6.90
C PRO A 68 4.00 -27.05 6.13
N LEU A 69 3.82 -27.02 4.80
CA LEU A 69 4.27 -25.92 3.97
C LEU A 69 3.36 -24.72 4.21
N LEU A 70 3.95 -23.60 4.59
CA LEU A 70 3.23 -22.35 4.79
C LEU A 70 2.72 -21.80 3.46
N SER A 71 1.49 -21.27 3.46
CA SER A 71 0.88 -20.63 2.31
C SER A 71 1.42 -19.21 2.14
N TRP A 72 1.51 -18.77 0.89
CA TRP A 72 1.78 -17.37 0.54
C TRP A 72 0.51 -16.51 0.55
N GLU A 73 -0.67 -17.13 0.69
CA GLU A 73 -1.94 -16.43 0.84
C GLU A 73 -2.09 -15.94 2.29
N GLU A 74 -1.55 -14.75 2.58
CA GLU A 74 -1.48 -14.16 3.92
C GLU A 74 -2.82 -14.14 4.65
N ARG A 75 -3.88 -13.74 3.96
CA ARG A 75 -5.24 -13.65 4.50
C ARG A 75 -5.76 -14.99 5.03
N TYR A 76 -5.22 -16.10 4.54
CA TYR A 76 -5.55 -17.46 4.97
C TYR A 76 -4.51 -18.04 5.93
N GLN A 77 -3.22 -17.71 5.75
CA GLN A 77 -2.13 -18.25 6.56
C GLN A 77 -2.00 -17.58 7.93
N ASN A 78 -2.18 -16.25 7.98
CA ASN A 78 -1.91 -15.43 9.16
C ASN A 78 -2.78 -15.80 10.38
N PRO A 79 -4.07 -16.16 10.26
CA PRO A 79 -4.87 -16.58 11.41
C PRO A 79 -4.30 -17.77 12.18
N GLY A 80 -3.78 -18.77 11.44
CA GLY A 80 -3.13 -19.92 12.07
C GLY A 80 -1.82 -19.57 12.76
N LEU A 81 -1.04 -18.67 12.16
CA LEU A 81 0.18 -18.13 12.79
C LEU A 81 -0.15 -17.35 14.07
N ALA A 82 -1.16 -16.49 14.02
CA ALA A 82 -1.58 -15.67 15.15
C ALA A 82 -2.08 -16.54 16.33
N LYS A 83 -2.96 -17.51 16.08
CA LYS A 83 -3.55 -18.33 17.16
C LYS A 83 -2.52 -19.29 17.78
N ASN A 84 -1.73 -19.97 16.94
CA ASN A 84 -1.10 -21.23 17.35
C ASN A 84 0.43 -21.21 17.52
N TYR A 85 1.10 -20.07 17.27
CA TYR A 85 2.54 -19.95 17.46
C TYR A 85 2.90 -19.18 18.74
N ASP A 86 4.14 -19.36 19.19
CA ASP A 86 4.72 -18.62 20.32
C ASP A 86 5.45 -17.39 19.81
N TYR A 87 5.02 -16.21 20.26
CA TYR A 87 5.59 -14.92 19.96
C TYR A 87 5.11 -13.91 21.01
N ASP A 88 5.80 -12.78 21.13
CA ASP A 88 5.36 -11.64 21.96
C ASP A 88 5.41 -10.30 21.20
N THR A 89 5.86 -10.33 19.96
CA THR A 89 5.96 -9.18 19.08
C THR A 89 5.29 -9.52 17.75
N ILE A 90 4.50 -8.61 17.19
CA ILE A 90 3.91 -8.80 15.86
C ILE A 90 4.28 -7.65 14.92
N ILE A 91 4.37 -7.96 13.62
CA ILE A 91 4.49 -6.96 12.55
C ILE A 91 3.16 -6.91 11.81
N ILE A 92 2.60 -5.71 11.68
CA ILE A 92 1.33 -5.44 10.99
C ILE A 92 1.55 -4.37 9.93
N GLY A 93 0.91 -4.50 8.79
CA GLY A 93 0.92 -3.50 7.74
C GLY A 93 0.79 -4.11 6.36
N THR A 94 1.04 -3.28 5.36
CA THR A 94 0.85 -3.60 3.95
C THR A 94 2.06 -4.37 3.38
N SER A 95 2.16 -4.46 2.05
CA SER A 95 3.33 -5.04 1.35
C SER A 95 4.65 -4.32 1.67
N MET A 96 4.62 -3.09 2.20
CA MET A 96 5.82 -2.40 2.69
C MET A 96 6.44 -3.09 3.92
N THR A 97 5.69 -3.97 4.56
CA THR A 97 6.10 -4.67 5.78
C THR A 97 6.49 -6.14 5.54
N GLU A 98 6.18 -6.69 4.37
CA GLU A 98 6.48 -8.10 4.03
C GLU A 98 7.97 -8.43 4.01
N ASN A 99 8.83 -7.44 3.73
CA ASN A 99 10.27 -7.64 3.69
C ASN A 99 10.96 -7.49 5.05
N PHE A 100 10.24 -7.23 6.15
CA PHE A 100 10.84 -7.35 7.47
C PHE A 100 11.30 -8.80 7.72
N LEU A 101 12.47 -8.88 8.34
CA LEU A 101 13.02 -10.09 8.91
C LEU A 101 12.64 -10.14 10.41
N PRO A 102 11.88 -11.15 10.86
CA PRO A 102 11.61 -11.35 12.28
C PRO A 102 12.87 -11.32 13.15
N SER A 103 14.00 -11.89 12.69
CA SER A 103 15.26 -11.84 13.43
C SER A 103 15.80 -10.42 13.67
N GLU A 104 15.70 -9.53 12.67
CA GLU A 104 16.11 -8.12 12.81
C GLU A 104 15.21 -7.37 13.78
N VAL A 105 13.90 -7.65 13.77
CA VAL A 105 12.96 -7.06 14.75
C VAL A 105 13.20 -7.61 16.15
N ASN A 106 13.53 -8.91 16.30
CA ASN A 106 13.92 -9.49 17.58
C ASN A 106 15.18 -8.83 18.14
N ASN A 107 16.18 -8.57 17.28
CA ASN A 107 17.40 -7.89 17.70
C ASN A 107 17.14 -6.44 18.14
N ALA A 108 16.22 -5.76 17.46
CA ALA A 108 15.92 -4.35 17.73
C ALA A 108 14.98 -4.14 18.93
N LEU A 109 13.94 -4.96 19.07
CA LEU A 109 12.88 -4.80 20.08
C LEU A 109 12.91 -5.86 21.18
N GLY A 110 13.79 -6.86 21.09
CA GLY A 110 13.78 -8.04 21.94
C GLY A 110 12.61 -8.98 21.65
N GLY A 111 12.54 -10.10 22.36
CA GLY A 111 11.42 -11.04 22.27
C GLY A 111 11.41 -11.90 21.00
N THR A 112 10.23 -12.42 20.65
CA THR A 112 10.03 -13.28 19.47
C THR A 112 8.94 -12.70 18.59
N THR A 113 9.28 -12.43 17.33
CA THR A 113 8.44 -11.73 16.37
C THR A 113 7.70 -12.69 15.45
N MET A 114 6.40 -12.45 15.26
CA MET A 114 5.61 -13.04 14.20
C MET A 114 5.23 -11.97 13.16
N LYS A 115 5.56 -12.23 11.89
CA LYS A 115 5.17 -11.34 10.80
C LYS A 115 3.77 -11.70 10.32
N LEU A 116 2.84 -10.75 10.47
CA LEU A 116 1.43 -10.88 10.10
C LEU A 116 1.02 -9.81 9.06
N SER A 117 1.99 -9.36 8.27
CA SER A 117 1.84 -8.48 7.11
C SER A 117 0.82 -9.02 6.12
N MET A 118 0.16 -8.12 5.39
CA MET A 118 -0.74 -8.45 4.29
C MET A 118 -0.53 -7.52 3.10
N GLU A 119 -0.29 -8.05 1.91
CA GLU A 119 -0.12 -7.24 0.71
C GLU A 119 -1.41 -6.50 0.34
N GLY A 120 -1.24 -5.20 0.01
CA GLY A 120 -2.32 -4.30 -0.38
C GLY A 120 -3.46 -4.17 0.62
N SER A 121 -3.23 -4.47 1.90
CA SER A 121 -4.30 -4.48 2.90
C SER A 121 -4.80 -3.10 3.31
N ARG A 122 -6.05 -3.08 3.79
CA ARG A 122 -6.70 -1.90 4.39
C ARG A 122 -6.70 -1.97 5.92
N ALA A 123 -7.07 -0.86 6.55
CA ALA A 123 -7.09 -0.73 8.00
C ALA A 123 -8.02 -1.74 8.67
N ASP A 124 -9.16 -2.07 8.06
CA ASP A 124 -10.09 -3.10 8.58
C ASP A 124 -9.45 -4.49 8.59
N GLU A 125 -8.67 -4.85 7.57
CA GLU A 125 -7.93 -6.10 7.52
C GLU A 125 -6.80 -6.11 8.57
N HIS A 126 -6.07 -5.00 8.72
CA HIS A 126 -5.08 -4.85 9.79
C HIS A 126 -5.73 -5.04 11.17
N TYR A 127 -6.90 -4.42 11.41
CA TYR A 127 -7.66 -4.57 12.64
C TYR A 127 -8.01 -6.03 12.91
N LYS A 128 -8.55 -6.74 11.92
CA LYS A 128 -8.93 -8.16 12.08
C LYS A 128 -7.75 -9.03 12.48
N ILE A 129 -6.60 -8.92 11.81
CA ILE A 129 -5.44 -9.75 12.15
C ILE A 129 -4.77 -9.33 13.46
N ALA A 130 -4.66 -8.02 13.72
CA ALA A 130 -4.05 -7.50 14.94
C ALA A 130 -4.91 -7.86 16.16
N LYS A 131 -6.24 -7.66 16.08
CA LYS A 131 -7.19 -8.05 17.12
C LYS A 131 -7.09 -9.55 17.42
N LEU A 132 -7.08 -10.40 16.38
CA LEU A 132 -6.96 -11.85 16.54
C LEU A 132 -5.68 -12.25 17.29
N ALA A 133 -4.55 -11.60 16.99
CA ALA A 133 -3.29 -11.84 17.68
C ALA A 133 -3.31 -11.30 19.13
N LEU A 134 -3.87 -10.10 19.35
CA LEU A 134 -3.97 -9.46 20.66
C LEU A 134 -4.87 -10.25 21.63
N GLU A 135 -5.97 -10.81 21.15
CA GLU A 135 -6.92 -11.63 21.95
C GLU A 135 -6.29 -12.92 22.50
N THR A 136 -5.16 -13.36 21.94
CA THR A 136 -4.40 -14.50 22.50
C THR A 136 -3.73 -14.18 23.84
N GLY A 137 -3.59 -12.89 24.19
CA GLY A 137 -2.88 -12.43 25.39
C GLY A 137 -1.35 -12.57 25.32
N LYS A 138 -0.79 -13.02 24.19
CA LYS A 138 0.65 -13.24 24.00
C LYS A 138 1.41 -11.96 23.62
N VAL A 139 0.75 -11.07 22.88
CA VAL A 139 1.35 -9.87 22.29
C VAL A 139 1.70 -8.86 23.38
N LYS A 140 2.96 -8.41 23.38
CA LYS A 140 3.47 -7.32 24.21
C LYS A 140 3.88 -6.10 23.38
N LYS A 141 4.24 -6.31 22.11
CA LYS A 141 4.72 -5.26 21.21
C LYS A 141 4.13 -5.42 19.81
N VAL A 142 3.79 -4.29 19.18
CA VAL A 142 3.29 -4.24 17.80
C VAL A 142 4.15 -3.27 17.01
N LEU A 143 4.80 -3.73 15.95
CA LEU A 143 5.44 -2.87 14.94
C LEU A 143 4.46 -2.71 13.77
N TRP A 144 3.97 -1.50 13.53
CA TRP A 144 2.87 -1.26 12.59
C TRP A 144 3.23 -0.17 11.57
N GLY A 145 3.31 -0.55 10.29
CA GLY A 145 3.44 0.39 9.18
C GLY A 145 2.12 1.09 8.84
N LEU A 146 2.13 2.43 8.87
CA LEU A 146 0.98 3.29 8.58
C LEU A 146 1.07 3.88 7.17
N ASP A 147 0.58 3.14 6.19
CA ASP A 147 0.40 3.65 4.84
C ASP A 147 -0.89 4.49 4.74
N TYR A 148 -0.82 5.73 4.22
CA TYR A 148 -2.02 6.57 4.05
C TYR A 148 -3.11 5.86 3.24
N PHE A 149 -2.73 5.15 2.17
CA PHE A 149 -3.71 4.45 1.34
C PHE A 149 -4.46 3.35 2.12
N SER A 150 -3.85 2.75 3.15
CA SER A 150 -4.51 1.68 3.92
C SER A 150 -5.72 2.19 4.71
N LEU A 151 -5.79 3.49 5.01
CA LEU A 151 -6.89 4.13 5.71
C LEU A 151 -8.09 4.48 4.81
N LYS A 152 -7.95 4.29 3.48
CA LYS A 152 -9.03 4.48 2.51
C LYS A 152 -10.01 3.30 2.57
N ASN A 153 -11.22 3.50 2.03
CA ASN A 153 -12.19 2.41 1.97
C ASN A 153 -11.72 1.31 1.02
N SER A 154 -12.16 0.09 1.29
CA SER A 154 -12.00 -1.03 0.36
C SER A 154 -12.73 -0.72 -0.95
N THR A 155 -12.00 -0.77 -2.06
CA THR A 155 -12.53 -0.57 -3.41
C THR A 155 -13.28 -1.80 -3.90
N GLU A 156 -14.01 -1.70 -5.02
CA GLU A 156 -14.57 -2.88 -5.69
C GLU A 156 -13.50 -3.90 -6.11
N ALA A 157 -12.28 -3.44 -6.43
CA ALA A 157 -11.16 -4.32 -6.73
C ALA A 157 -10.69 -5.06 -5.47
N ASP A 158 -10.70 -4.40 -4.32
CA ASP A 158 -10.41 -5.03 -3.02
C ASP A 158 -11.49 -6.05 -2.65
N ALA A 159 -12.77 -5.74 -2.92
CA ALA A 159 -13.87 -6.68 -2.71
C ALA A 159 -13.78 -7.95 -3.57
N LYS A 160 -13.06 -7.91 -4.71
CA LYS A 160 -12.75 -9.10 -5.53
C LYS A 160 -11.68 -9.99 -4.89
N LYS A 161 -10.79 -9.43 -4.05
CA LYS A 161 -9.90 -10.22 -3.18
C LYS A 161 -10.75 -10.73 -2.03
N TYR A 162 -11.30 -11.94 -2.17
CA TYR A 162 -12.11 -12.55 -1.11
C TYR A 162 -11.33 -12.60 0.22
N PHE A 163 -11.88 -11.96 1.26
CA PHE A 163 -11.34 -12.04 2.62
C PHE A 163 -12.04 -13.16 3.41
N PRO A 164 -11.30 -14.11 4.02
CA PRO A 164 -11.92 -15.23 4.72
C PRO A 164 -12.30 -14.83 6.16
N ASP A 165 -13.30 -13.95 6.31
CA ASP A 165 -13.71 -13.40 7.63
C ASP A 165 -13.95 -14.48 8.71
N TYR A 166 -14.43 -15.66 8.30
CA TYR A 166 -14.66 -16.81 9.20
C TYR A 166 -13.38 -17.29 9.90
N MET A 167 -12.19 -17.02 9.35
CA MET A 167 -10.92 -17.37 10.01
C MET A 167 -10.49 -16.34 11.07
N TYR A 168 -11.17 -15.21 11.16
CA TYR A 168 -10.84 -14.08 12.06
C TYR A 168 -11.83 -13.91 13.20
N ASP A 169 -12.76 -14.85 13.37
CA ASP A 169 -13.70 -14.90 14.48
C ASP A 169 -13.49 -16.19 15.32
N ASP A 170 -14.38 -16.39 16.30
CA ASP A 170 -14.43 -17.55 17.19
C ASP A 170 -15.64 -18.46 16.91
N GLN A 171 -16.24 -18.37 15.72
CA GLN A 171 -17.52 -18.97 15.38
C GLN A 171 -17.40 -20.29 14.61
N LEU A 172 -17.19 -21.40 15.32
CA LEU A 172 -17.02 -22.74 14.71
C LEU A 172 -18.12 -23.19 13.72
N TRP A 173 -19.32 -22.60 13.75
CA TRP A 173 -20.40 -22.98 12.85
C TRP A 173 -20.21 -22.49 11.41
N ASN A 174 -19.36 -21.47 11.18
CA ASN A 174 -19.08 -20.93 9.85
C ASN A 174 -17.79 -21.51 9.20
N ASP A 175 -17.02 -22.26 10.00
CA ASP A 175 -15.76 -22.91 9.61
C ASP A 175 -15.91 -24.03 8.58
N TYR A 176 -17.13 -24.42 8.22
CA TYR A 176 -17.37 -25.34 7.11
C TYR A 176 -16.72 -24.84 5.80
N LYS A 177 -16.53 -23.53 5.67
CA LYS A 177 -15.77 -22.92 4.57
C LYS A 177 -14.32 -23.35 4.55
N TYR A 178 -13.68 -23.56 5.71
CA TYR A 178 -12.34 -24.15 5.82
C TYR A 178 -12.38 -25.66 5.57
N TRP A 179 -13.29 -26.35 6.28
CA TRP A 179 -13.37 -27.81 6.27
C TRP A 179 -13.54 -28.38 4.89
N PHE A 180 -14.35 -27.73 4.05
CA PHE A 180 -14.65 -28.19 2.69
C PHE A 180 -13.87 -27.40 1.62
N ASN A 181 -12.82 -26.66 1.98
CA ASN A 181 -12.00 -25.93 1.03
C ASN A 181 -11.02 -26.86 0.31
N TYR A 182 -11.24 -27.08 -0.99
CA TYR A 182 -10.35 -27.91 -1.81
C TYR A 182 -8.87 -27.47 -1.77
N SER A 183 -8.60 -26.16 -1.73
CA SER A 183 -7.22 -25.64 -1.75
C SER A 183 -6.41 -26.04 -0.50
N VAL A 184 -7.08 -26.20 0.64
CA VAL A 184 -6.47 -26.64 1.91
C VAL A 184 -5.95 -28.07 1.77
N TYR A 185 -6.72 -28.96 1.15
CA TYR A 185 -6.25 -30.32 0.84
C TYR A 185 -5.11 -30.34 -0.17
N GLN A 186 -5.16 -29.47 -1.19
CA GLN A 186 -4.07 -29.35 -2.14
C GLN A 186 -2.76 -28.94 -1.43
N GLN A 187 -2.84 -28.01 -0.47
CA GLN A 187 -1.70 -27.62 0.37
C GLN A 187 -1.21 -28.76 1.25
N PHE A 188 -2.11 -29.57 1.83
CA PHE A 188 -1.74 -30.77 2.57
C PHE A 188 -0.93 -31.75 1.72
N PHE A 189 -1.42 -32.12 0.54
CA PHE A 189 -0.71 -33.08 -0.32
C PHE A 189 0.63 -32.53 -0.83
N ARG A 190 0.72 -31.21 -1.08
CA ARG A 190 2.00 -30.54 -1.36
C ARG A 190 2.96 -30.66 -0.17
N SER A 191 2.46 -30.44 1.05
CA SER A 191 3.24 -30.58 2.28
C SER A 191 3.77 -32.00 2.44
N LEU A 192 2.92 -33.02 2.29
CA LEU A 192 3.33 -34.42 2.38
C LEU A 192 4.41 -34.78 1.35
N LYS A 193 4.21 -34.37 0.08
CA LYS A 193 5.19 -34.60 -0.99
C LYS A 193 6.54 -33.93 -0.71
N ALA A 194 6.54 -32.77 -0.07
CA ALA A 194 7.77 -32.07 0.28
C ALA A 194 8.48 -32.71 1.49
N ASN A 195 7.72 -33.13 2.52
CA ASN A 195 8.24 -33.85 3.69
C ASN A 195 8.90 -35.17 3.27
N MET A 196 8.24 -35.95 2.40
CA MET A 196 8.80 -37.20 1.85
C MET A 196 10.13 -37.01 1.10
N LYS A 197 10.36 -35.81 0.54
CA LYS A 197 11.61 -35.47 -0.15
C LYS A 197 12.69 -34.90 0.77
N GLY A 198 12.42 -34.79 2.08
CA GLY A 198 13.33 -34.17 3.05
C GLY A 198 13.56 -32.67 2.82
N LYS A 199 12.65 -31.98 2.12
CA LYS A 199 12.84 -30.60 1.65
C LYS A 199 12.19 -29.53 2.53
N VAL A 200 11.65 -29.85 3.70
CA VAL A 200 10.78 -28.92 4.45
C VAL A 200 11.44 -28.42 5.73
N THR A 201 11.65 -27.11 5.77
CA THR A 201 11.76 -26.32 7.00
C THR A 201 10.68 -25.23 6.95
N GLN A 202 9.99 -24.96 8.06
CA GLN A 202 9.11 -23.79 8.15
C GLN A 202 9.99 -22.55 8.23
N ASN A 203 10.10 -21.82 7.12
CA ASN A 203 10.89 -20.61 7.06
C ASN A 203 10.02 -19.38 7.35
N LEU A 204 9.70 -19.16 8.63
CA LEU A 204 8.96 -17.97 9.07
C LEU A 204 9.73 -16.67 8.83
N GLU A 205 11.06 -16.75 8.79
CA GLU A 205 11.94 -15.60 8.58
C GLU A 205 11.67 -14.92 7.22
N TYR A 206 11.51 -15.73 6.17
CA TYR A 206 11.29 -15.26 4.80
C TYR A 206 9.87 -15.52 4.29
N LEU A 207 8.92 -15.91 5.14
CA LEU A 207 7.53 -16.07 4.72
C LEU A 207 7.03 -14.73 4.15
N ASN A 208 6.49 -14.76 2.92
CA ASN A 208 6.02 -13.61 2.12
C ASN A 208 7.09 -12.55 1.81
N ASN A 209 8.36 -12.82 2.11
CA ASN A 209 9.43 -11.90 1.73
C ASN A 209 9.67 -11.99 0.22
N TRP A 210 9.34 -10.91 -0.49
CA TRP A 210 9.47 -10.82 -1.95
C TRP A 210 10.78 -10.18 -2.40
N ASN A 211 11.66 -9.77 -1.48
CA ASN A 211 12.91 -9.06 -1.78
C ASN A 211 13.78 -9.79 -2.83
N GLY A 212 13.90 -11.12 -2.72
CA GLY A 212 14.67 -11.94 -3.66
C GLY A 212 13.96 -12.28 -4.98
N LEU A 213 12.69 -11.90 -5.12
CA LEU A 213 11.83 -12.23 -6.28
C LEU A 213 11.73 -11.09 -7.30
N VAL A 214 12.27 -9.93 -6.96
CA VAL A 214 12.18 -8.69 -7.75
C VAL A 214 13.59 -8.14 -8.02
N THR A 215 13.67 -7.10 -8.85
CA THR A 215 14.92 -6.33 -9.01
C THR A 215 14.63 -4.89 -8.68
N PHE A 216 15.48 -4.33 -7.83
CA PHE A 216 15.52 -2.93 -7.45
C PHE A 216 16.48 -2.18 -8.38
N GLY A 217 16.33 -0.86 -8.50
CA GLY A 217 17.23 -0.05 -9.30
C GLY A 217 16.60 1.24 -9.79
N LYS A 218 17.41 2.30 -9.84
CA LYS A 218 16.96 3.63 -10.25
C LYS A 218 16.29 3.69 -11.61
N ASP A 219 16.75 2.90 -12.59
CA ASP A 219 16.15 2.85 -13.93
C ASP A 219 14.70 2.35 -13.91
N ARG A 220 14.40 1.35 -13.06
CA ARG A 220 13.03 0.82 -12.90
C ARG A 220 12.13 1.80 -12.16
N THR A 221 12.67 2.44 -11.14
CA THR A 221 11.96 3.46 -10.38
C THR A 221 11.66 4.68 -11.25
N ALA A 222 12.62 5.13 -12.07
CA ALA A 222 12.43 6.19 -13.06
C ALA A 222 11.40 5.82 -14.13
N ALA A 223 11.42 4.59 -14.66
CA ALA A 223 10.39 4.13 -15.59
C ALA A 223 9.00 4.11 -14.93
N SER A 224 8.91 3.72 -13.65
CA SER A 224 7.67 3.76 -12.88
C SER A 224 7.19 5.20 -12.63
N TYR A 225 8.11 6.13 -12.39
CA TYR A 225 7.84 7.56 -12.28
C TYR A 225 7.26 8.14 -13.57
N ALA A 226 7.92 7.89 -14.71
CA ALA A 226 7.44 8.32 -16.01
C ALA A 226 6.05 7.76 -16.34
N LYS A 227 5.79 6.50 -15.98
CA LYS A 227 4.46 5.87 -16.12
C LYS A 227 3.42 6.54 -15.21
N ALA A 228 3.74 6.77 -13.95
CA ALA A 228 2.81 7.35 -12.98
C ALA A 228 2.42 8.79 -13.33
N ASN A 229 3.36 9.61 -13.83
CA ASN A 229 3.04 10.97 -14.30
C ASN A 229 2.04 11.00 -15.47
N LYS A 230 1.97 9.93 -16.25
CA LYS A 230 1.01 9.80 -17.37
C LYS A 230 -0.33 9.24 -16.92
N GLU A 231 -0.29 8.20 -16.09
CA GLU A 231 -1.49 7.44 -15.73
C GLU A 231 -2.24 8.05 -14.53
N GLU A 232 -1.55 8.60 -13.53
CA GLU A 232 -2.19 9.09 -12.30
C GLU A 232 -2.99 10.39 -12.50
N THR A 233 -2.66 11.18 -13.53
CA THR A 233 -3.41 12.38 -13.94
C THR A 233 -4.87 12.05 -14.29
N TYR A 234 -5.17 10.82 -14.74
CA TYR A 234 -6.53 10.37 -15.06
C TYR A 234 -7.35 9.94 -13.84
N PHE A 235 -6.75 9.88 -12.64
CA PHE A 235 -7.41 9.43 -11.41
C PHE A 235 -7.73 10.58 -10.44
N GLU A 236 -7.67 11.85 -10.89
CA GLU A 236 -8.26 12.97 -10.16
C GLU A 236 -9.72 12.64 -9.81
N GLY A 237 -10.04 12.58 -8.50
CA GLY A 237 -11.42 12.42 -8.01
C GLY A 237 -11.73 11.17 -7.17
N ASN A 238 -10.78 10.25 -6.96
CA ASN A 238 -10.99 9.06 -6.10
C ASN A 238 -10.34 9.18 -4.70
N GLU A 239 -10.46 10.35 -4.07
CA GLU A 239 -10.10 10.52 -2.65
C GLU A 239 -11.37 10.61 -1.80
N GLU A 240 -11.48 9.76 -0.78
CA GLU A 240 -12.48 9.90 0.26
C GLU A 240 -12.28 11.20 1.04
N SER A 241 -13.36 11.67 1.69
CA SER A 241 -13.24 12.81 2.58
C SER A 241 -12.33 12.48 3.76
N ILE A 242 -11.67 13.49 4.31
CA ILE A 242 -10.75 13.28 5.44
C ILE A 242 -11.46 12.67 6.65
N GLU A 243 -12.76 12.94 6.84
CA GLU A 243 -13.57 12.37 7.91
C GLU A 243 -13.72 10.85 7.78
N VAL A 244 -13.83 10.32 6.55
CA VAL A 244 -13.86 8.86 6.32
C VAL A 244 -12.50 8.25 6.68
N ILE A 245 -11.41 8.89 6.29
CA ILE A 245 -10.05 8.44 6.60
C ILE A 245 -9.80 8.46 8.12
N GLN A 246 -10.27 9.51 8.81
CA GLN A 246 -10.21 9.64 10.27
C GLN A 246 -11.06 8.58 10.98
N ALA A 247 -12.26 8.29 10.48
CA ALA A 247 -13.12 7.23 11.01
C ALA A 247 -12.44 5.87 10.88
N ASN A 248 -11.90 5.53 9.70
CA ASN A 248 -11.18 4.27 9.50
C ASN A 248 -9.97 4.13 10.42
N PHE A 249 -9.19 5.20 10.63
CA PHE A 249 -8.11 5.19 11.62
C PHE A 249 -8.64 4.95 13.04
N THR A 250 -9.70 5.65 13.43
CA THR A 250 -10.28 5.57 14.77
C THR A 250 -10.80 4.17 15.07
N ASP A 251 -11.59 3.63 14.15
CA ASP A 251 -12.30 2.36 14.31
C ASP A 251 -11.35 1.16 14.25
N HIS A 252 -10.29 1.23 13.45
CA HIS A 252 -9.45 0.07 13.15
C HIS A 252 -8.05 0.11 13.76
N ILE A 253 -7.52 1.29 14.11
CA ILE A 253 -6.17 1.42 14.67
C ILE A 253 -6.25 1.94 16.10
N LEU A 254 -6.88 3.10 16.30
CA LEU A 254 -6.94 3.74 17.61
C LEU A 254 -7.73 2.89 18.63
N SER A 255 -8.80 2.24 18.18
CA SER A 255 -9.60 1.32 19.01
C SER A 255 -8.78 0.19 19.64
N LEU A 256 -7.77 -0.34 18.94
CA LEU A 256 -6.88 -1.37 19.48
C LEU A 256 -5.87 -0.79 20.47
N VAL A 257 -5.34 0.41 20.21
CA VAL A 257 -4.47 1.11 21.17
C VAL A 257 -5.21 1.34 22.49
N GLN A 258 -6.49 1.74 22.42
CA GLN A 258 -7.36 1.95 23.59
C GLN A 258 -7.67 0.66 24.33
N ALA A 259 -7.96 -0.42 23.60
CA ALA A 259 -8.36 -1.70 24.19
C ALA A 259 -7.19 -2.46 24.86
N TYR A 260 -5.94 -2.19 24.46
CA TYR A 260 -4.75 -2.91 24.91
C TYR A 260 -3.68 -1.97 25.50
N PRO A 261 -3.94 -1.31 26.65
CA PRO A 261 -3.01 -0.35 27.25
C PRO A 261 -1.68 -0.95 27.71
N ASP A 262 -1.64 -2.27 27.99
CA ASP A 262 -0.43 -2.99 28.40
C ASP A 262 0.48 -3.40 27.22
N VAL A 263 0.02 -3.20 25.98
CA VAL A 263 0.78 -3.51 24.76
C VAL A 263 1.45 -2.25 24.25
N GLN A 264 2.75 -2.34 23.94
CA GLN A 264 3.51 -1.25 23.35
C GLN A 264 3.33 -1.23 21.83
N PHE A 265 2.77 -0.14 21.30
CA PHE A 265 2.61 0.08 19.87
C PHE A 265 3.73 0.98 19.32
N TYR A 266 4.40 0.51 18.29
CA TYR A 266 5.40 1.23 17.50
C TYR A 266 4.83 1.44 16.10
N PHE A 267 4.31 2.63 15.84
CA PHE A 267 3.83 3.05 14.53
C PHE A 267 4.94 3.74 13.74
N TYR A 268 4.93 3.57 12.42
CA TYR A 268 5.79 4.39 11.57
C TYR A 268 5.18 4.65 10.19
N TYR A 269 5.55 5.78 9.59
CA TYR A 269 5.22 6.09 8.20
C TYR A 269 6.29 5.49 7.26
N PRO A 270 5.94 4.57 6.34
CA PRO A 270 6.90 3.94 5.45
C PRO A 270 7.58 4.94 4.49
N PRO A 271 8.90 4.81 4.26
CA PRO A 271 9.65 5.73 3.39
C PRO A 271 9.42 5.39 1.91
N TYR A 272 8.37 5.95 1.30
CA TYR A 272 8.25 5.95 -0.16
C TYR A 272 9.37 6.78 -0.80
N SER A 273 9.70 6.50 -2.06
CA SER A 273 10.64 7.34 -2.79
C SER A 273 10.13 8.78 -2.84
N VAL A 274 11.04 9.75 -2.89
CA VAL A 274 10.65 11.16 -3.02
C VAL A 274 9.84 11.40 -4.30
N LEU A 275 10.09 10.63 -5.35
CA LEU A 275 9.33 10.70 -6.60
C LEU A 275 7.86 10.32 -6.43
N ARG A 276 7.50 9.42 -5.50
CA ARG A 276 6.09 9.17 -5.16
C ARG A 276 5.41 10.43 -4.63
N GLN A 277 6.12 11.20 -3.82
CA GLN A 277 5.64 12.46 -3.26
C GLN A 277 5.50 13.53 -4.34
N VAL A 278 6.46 13.60 -5.27
CA VAL A 278 6.39 14.49 -6.45
C VAL A 278 5.17 14.16 -7.33
N VAL A 279 4.93 12.87 -7.64
CA VAL A 279 3.75 12.47 -8.41
C VAL A 279 2.48 12.94 -7.72
N TRP A 280 2.28 12.60 -6.44
CA TRP A 280 1.06 12.99 -5.74
C TRP A 280 0.90 14.50 -5.61
N TYR A 281 1.98 15.23 -5.34
CA TYR A 281 1.94 16.69 -5.28
C TYR A 281 1.47 17.30 -6.62
N ASN A 282 1.95 16.76 -7.74
CA ASN A 282 1.65 17.28 -9.07
C ASN A 282 0.29 16.81 -9.63
N THR A 283 -0.08 15.54 -9.43
CA THR A 283 -1.22 14.91 -10.13
C THR A 283 -2.39 14.57 -9.22
N ASN A 284 -2.21 14.59 -7.90
CA ASN A 284 -3.28 14.35 -6.93
C ASN A 284 -3.05 15.17 -5.63
N PRO A 285 -3.13 16.51 -5.73
CA PRO A 285 -2.83 17.40 -4.60
C PRO A 285 -3.75 17.15 -3.40
N THR A 286 -4.98 16.68 -3.62
CA THR A 286 -5.88 16.25 -2.53
C THR A 286 -5.28 15.10 -1.73
N ARG A 287 -4.80 14.04 -2.38
CA ARG A 287 -4.12 12.93 -1.70
C ARG A 287 -2.88 13.43 -0.96
N PHE A 288 -2.06 14.25 -1.62
CA PHE A 288 -0.84 14.79 -1.02
C PHE A 288 -1.13 15.61 0.24
N ASN A 289 -2.15 16.45 0.21
CA ASN A 289 -2.53 17.26 1.37
C ASN A 289 -3.21 16.43 2.46
N ASN A 290 -4.06 15.46 2.10
CA ASN A 290 -4.72 14.59 3.06
C ASN A 290 -3.71 13.75 3.85
N GLN A 291 -2.64 13.23 3.22
CA GLN A 291 -1.61 12.51 3.99
C GLN A 291 -0.89 13.43 4.99
N LEU A 292 -0.60 14.68 4.65
CA LEU A 292 0.03 15.64 5.55
C LEU A 292 -0.88 15.94 6.75
N ALA A 293 -2.15 16.22 6.48
CA ALA A 293 -3.16 16.49 7.50
C ALA A 293 -3.35 15.28 8.43
N MET A 294 -3.44 14.07 7.85
CA MET A 294 -3.59 12.84 8.62
C MET A 294 -2.37 12.54 9.49
N LYS A 295 -1.13 12.86 9.05
CA LYS A 295 0.07 12.69 9.89
C LYS A 295 -0.01 13.51 11.18
N THR A 296 -0.35 14.79 11.08
CA THR A 296 -0.52 15.66 12.25
C THR A 296 -1.68 15.19 13.12
N TRP A 297 -2.84 14.93 12.52
CA TRP A 297 -4.04 14.54 13.25
C TRP A 297 -3.89 13.19 13.97
N MET A 298 -3.31 12.17 13.33
CA MET A 298 -3.05 10.86 13.96
C MET A 298 -2.08 11.00 15.13
N PHE A 299 -1.02 11.81 14.98
CA PHE A 299 -0.10 12.08 16.07
C PHE A 299 -0.83 12.68 17.27
N GLU A 300 -1.69 13.68 17.06
CA GLU A 300 -2.51 14.28 18.13
C GLU A 300 -3.36 13.23 18.85
N GLN A 301 -4.00 12.30 18.12
CA GLN A 301 -4.77 11.21 18.74
C GLN A 301 -3.87 10.30 19.59
N PHE A 302 -2.68 9.96 19.08
CA PHE A 302 -1.74 9.10 19.78
C PHE A 302 -1.15 9.72 21.05
N THR A 303 -1.08 11.05 21.16
CA THR A 303 -0.49 11.71 22.34
C THR A 303 -1.20 11.40 23.66
N ALA A 304 -2.46 10.95 23.60
CA ALA A 304 -3.21 10.53 24.78
C ALA A 304 -2.76 9.17 25.37
N TYR A 305 -1.89 8.42 24.67
CA TYR A 305 -1.56 7.03 24.99
C TYR A 305 -0.05 6.86 25.23
N GLY A 306 0.32 6.60 26.50
CA GLY A 306 1.72 6.40 26.89
C GLY A 306 2.37 5.12 26.31
N ASN A 307 1.56 4.16 25.86
CA ASN A 307 1.98 2.93 25.21
C ASN A 307 2.16 3.08 23.68
N VAL A 308 2.25 4.31 23.16
CA VAL A 308 2.47 4.58 21.73
C VAL A 308 3.79 5.29 21.46
N LYS A 309 4.49 4.83 20.42
CA LYS A 309 5.61 5.52 19.79
C LYS A 309 5.36 5.63 18.29
N LEU A 310 5.51 6.84 17.73
CA LEU A 310 5.32 7.11 16.31
C LEU A 310 6.63 7.61 15.69
N TYR A 311 7.00 7.06 14.52
CA TYR A 311 8.21 7.43 13.79
C TYR A 311 7.88 7.84 12.35
N ASP A 312 8.66 8.77 11.80
CA ASP A 312 8.53 9.22 10.42
C ASP A 312 9.84 8.98 9.66
N PHE A 313 9.79 8.12 8.65
CA PHE A 313 10.93 7.83 7.78
C PHE A 313 10.79 8.47 6.39
N GLN A 314 9.68 9.17 6.10
CA GLN A 314 9.41 9.74 4.78
C GLN A 314 10.34 10.90 4.41
N THR A 315 11.03 11.49 5.40
CA THR A 315 12.02 12.56 5.19
C THR A 315 13.46 12.09 5.32
N GLU A 316 13.72 10.79 5.42
CA GLU A 316 15.09 10.24 5.40
C GLU A 316 15.65 10.28 3.98
N ARG A 317 16.26 11.40 3.60
CA ARG A 317 16.76 11.58 2.23
C ARG A 317 17.80 10.54 1.82
N ALA A 318 18.57 9.99 2.76
CA ALA A 318 19.52 8.90 2.43
C ALA A 318 18.81 7.65 1.88
N TRP A 319 17.52 7.48 2.18
CA TRP A 319 16.71 6.38 1.69
C TRP A 319 15.78 6.84 0.57
N THR A 320 14.99 7.90 0.79
CA THR A 320 13.92 8.31 -0.14
C THR A 320 14.42 8.87 -1.47
N TYR A 321 15.65 9.38 -1.53
CA TYR A 321 16.30 9.84 -2.77
C TYR A 321 17.09 8.75 -3.47
N ASN A 322 17.44 7.68 -2.76
CA ASN A 322 18.21 6.58 -3.33
C ASN A 322 17.29 5.59 -4.04
N LEU A 323 17.03 5.85 -5.32
CA LEU A 323 16.10 5.06 -6.13
C LEU A 323 16.56 3.62 -6.37
N ASP A 324 17.83 3.28 -6.11
CA ASP A 324 18.33 1.90 -6.17
C ASP A 324 17.78 1.01 -5.05
N LEU A 325 17.22 1.62 -3.99
CA LEU A 325 16.56 0.88 -2.92
C LEU A 325 15.16 0.41 -3.31
N TYR A 326 14.62 0.84 -4.45
CA TYR A 326 13.22 0.64 -4.82
C TYR A 326 13.04 -0.16 -6.10
N LYS A 327 11.93 -0.92 -6.18
CA LYS A 327 11.50 -1.61 -7.41
C LYS A 327 10.50 -0.79 -8.23
N ASP A 328 9.83 0.15 -7.58
CA ASP A 328 8.85 1.11 -8.11
C ASP A 328 8.80 2.34 -7.16
N LEU A 329 7.84 3.23 -7.32
CA LEU A 329 7.79 4.47 -6.53
C LEU A 329 7.64 4.28 -5.01
N SER A 330 7.16 3.14 -4.53
CA SER A 330 6.78 2.93 -3.12
C SER A 330 7.53 1.79 -2.45
N HIS A 331 7.78 0.70 -3.16
CA HIS A 331 8.28 -0.55 -2.57
C HIS A 331 9.81 -0.58 -2.45
N HIS A 332 10.30 -0.41 -1.22
CA HIS A 332 11.72 -0.49 -0.88
C HIS A 332 12.19 -1.92 -0.61
N ASN A 333 13.50 -2.13 -0.68
CA ASN A 333 14.14 -3.41 -0.38
C ASN A 333 14.14 -3.73 1.12
N GLN A 334 14.50 -4.98 1.44
CA GLN A 334 14.59 -5.50 2.81
C GLN A 334 15.56 -4.72 3.69
N GLN A 335 16.63 -4.13 3.13
CA GLN A 335 17.61 -3.39 3.92
C GLN A 335 16.97 -2.15 4.58
N VAL A 336 16.04 -1.50 3.89
CA VAL A 336 15.26 -0.39 4.46
C VAL A 336 14.38 -0.87 5.61
N ASN A 337 13.74 -2.05 5.50
CA ASN A 337 13.01 -2.64 6.63
C ASN A 337 13.93 -2.90 7.84
N SER A 338 15.13 -3.45 7.62
CA SER A 338 16.11 -3.65 8.71
C SER A 338 16.50 -2.34 9.38
N TRP A 339 16.74 -1.27 8.61
CA TRP A 339 17.07 0.04 9.18
C TRP A 339 15.89 0.66 9.96
N ILE A 340 14.66 0.50 9.49
CA ILE A 340 13.46 0.91 10.21
C ILE A 340 13.40 0.19 11.57
N ALA A 341 13.55 -1.15 11.59
CA ALA A 341 13.54 -1.92 12.83
C ALA A 341 14.61 -1.42 13.81
N GLN A 342 15.85 -1.24 13.34
CA GLN A 342 16.96 -0.75 14.14
C GLN A 342 16.72 0.67 14.69
N ALA A 343 16.19 1.58 13.88
CA ALA A 343 15.87 2.95 14.30
C ALA A 343 14.76 2.98 15.35
N VAL A 344 13.70 2.19 15.16
CA VAL A 344 12.61 2.03 16.14
C VAL A 344 13.14 1.41 17.44
N GLY A 345 13.97 0.37 17.35
CA GLY A 345 14.55 -0.30 18.53
C GLY A 345 15.46 0.59 19.37
N ARG A 346 16.19 1.51 18.74
CA ARG A 346 17.01 2.53 19.43
C ARG A 346 16.21 3.72 19.96
N ASP A 347 14.91 3.79 19.66
CA ASP A 347 14.07 4.98 19.87
C ASP A 347 14.71 6.26 19.31
N ASP A 348 15.16 6.18 18.06
CA ASP A 348 15.99 7.20 17.44
C ASP A 348 15.24 8.53 17.29
N THR A 349 15.70 9.55 18.03
CA THR A 349 15.09 10.89 18.09
C THR A 349 15.04 11.60 16.74
N LYS A 350 15.86 11.19 15.77
CA LYS A 350 15.82 11.72 14.40
C LYS A 350 14.48 11.46 13.72
N TYR A 351 13.88 10.29 13.97
CA TYR A 351 12.64 9.86 13.32
C TYR A 351 11.44 9.94 14.27
N ARG A 352 11.67 10.04 15.59
CA ARG A 352 10.59 10.08 16.56
C ARG A 352 9.71 11.32 16.36
N VAL A 353 8.41 11.10 16.14
CA VAL A 353 7.43 12.17 15.99
C VAL A 353 7.02 12.71 17.36
N THR A 354 7.03 14.03 17.48
CA THR A 354 6.71 14.81 18.67
C THR A 354 5.94 16.06 18.27
N ALA A 355 5.32 16.74 19.25
CA ALA A 355 4.61 17.99 19.00
C ALA A 355 5.54 19.08 18.44
N ALA A 356 6.85 19.02 18.74
CA ALA A 356 7.82 20.00 18.29
C ALA A 356 8.28 19.81 16.83
N ASN A 357 8.12 18.62 16.25
CA ASN A 357 8.66 18.30 14.91
C ASN A 357 7.64 17.72 13.92
N VAL A 358 6.42 17.38 14.34
CA VAL A 358 5.40 16.81 13.43
C VAL A 358 5.13 17.70 12.22
N GLN A 359 5.03 19.02 12.42
CA GLN A 359 4.85 19.96 11.32
C GLN A 359 6.11 20.06 10.44
N ASN A 360 7.30 20.03 11.05
CA ASN A 360 8.56 20.07 10.30
C ASN A 360 8.70 18.87 9.33
N PHE A 361 8.25 17.67 9.72
CA PHE A 361 8.23 16.53 8.78
C PHE A 361 7.35 16.80 7.55
N ASN A 362 6.18 17.42 7.75
CA ASN A 362 5.28 17.81 6.66
C ASN A 362 5.88 18.92 5.78
N ASP A 363 6.53 19.90 6.39
CA ASP A 363 7.18 21.01 5.68
C ASP A 363 8.35 20.50 4.82
N VAL A 364 9.18 19.59 5.36
CA VAL A 364 10.27 18.95 4.61
C VAL A 364 9.73 18.12 3.46
N MET A 365 8.68 17.31 3.68
CA MET A 365 8.09 16.51 2.60
C MET A 365 7.46 17.40 1.51
N THR A 366 6.86 18.53 1.88
CA THR A 366 6.32 19.52 0.93
C THR A 366 7.45 20.20 0.14
N TYR A 367 8.53 20.58 0.81
CA TYR A 367 9.71 21.15 0.16
C TYR A 367 10.33 20.15 -0.84
N ASP A 368 10.50 18.89 -0.44
CA ASP A 368 11.05 17.84 -1.29
C ASP A 368 10.13 17.57 -2.48
N ALA A 369 8.81 17.50 -2.26
CA ALA A 369 7.86 17.36 -3.36
C ALA A 369 7.90 18.53 -4.36
N LYS A 370 8.18 19.76 -3.91
CA LYS A 370 8.31 20.97 -4.75
C LYS A 370 9.65 21.12 -5.46
N THR A 371 10.70 20.46 -4.98
CA THR A 371 12.08 20.71 -5.46
C THR A 371 12.76 19.48 -6.06
N ALA A 372 12.36 18.27 -5.68
CA ALA A 372 12.92 17.04 -6.21
C ALA A 372 12.61 16.87 -7.70
N VAL A 373 13.64 16.64 -8.50
CA VAL A 373 13.57 16.42 -9.95
C VAL A 373 14.56 15.33 -10.34
N LEU A 374 14.21 14.55 -11.35
CA LEU A 374 15.08 13.49 -11.88
C LEU A 374 16.06 14.08 -12.90
N ASN A 375 17.35 13.76 -12.77
CA ASN A 375 18.37 14.11 -13.75
C ASN A 375 18.47 13.04 -14.87
N ALA A 376 19.29 13.30 -15.89
CA ALA A 376 19.48 12.38 -17.03
C ALA A 376 20.11 11.02 -16.65
N ALA A 377 20.72 10.90 -15.46
CA ALA A 377 21.30 9.66 -14.93
C ALA A 377 20.33 8.89 -14.01
N ASN A 378 19.05 9.25 -14.00
CA ASN A 378 18.02 8.71 -13.12
C ASN A 378 18.31 8.91 -11.62
N GLU A 379 19.01 9.98 -11.27
CA GLU A 379 19.26 10.36 -9.88
C GLU A 379 18.37 11.55 -9.51
N VAL A 380 17.92 11.58 -8.26
CA VAL A 380 17.08 12.67 -7.76
C VAL A 380 17.97 13.79 -7.24
N GLU A 381 17.73 15.00 -7.73
CA GLU A 381 18.34 16.23 -7.25
C GLU A 381 17.25 17.20 -6.79
N ASN A 382 17.61 18.15 -5.92
CA ASN A 382 16.72 19.26 -5.59
C ASN A 382 17.09 20.50 -6.39
N VAL A 383 16.13 21.04 -7.12
CA VAL A 383 16.23 22.36 -7.76
C VAL A 383 15.04 23.20 -7.32
N ALA A 384 15.32 24.33 -6.66
CA ALA A 384 14.31 25.24 -6.14
C ALA A 384 14.37 26.57 -6.89
N VAL A 385 13.28 26.95 -7.56
CA VAL A 385 13.11 28.32 -8.07
C VAL A 385 12.46 29.14 -6.98
N ARG A 386 13.03 30.29 -6.65
CA ARG A 386 12.53 31.14 -5.57
C ARG A 386 12.23 32.53 -6.07
N LEU A 387 11.13 33.08 -5.58
CA LEU A 387 10.76 34.47 -5.77
C LEU A 387 10.51 35.07 -4.39
N GLN A 388 11.26 36.12 -4.04
CA GLN A 388 11.19 36.76 -2.72
C GLN A 388 11.44 35.78 -1.54
N GLY A 389 12.32 34.79 -1.75
CA GLY A 389 12.65 33.77 -0.76
C GLY A 389 11.70 32.56 -0.71
N GLU A 390 10.55 32.62 -1.38
CA GLU A 390 9.56 31.54 -1.40
C GLU A 390 9.77 30.61 -2.59
N VAL A 391 9.68 29.30 -2.37
CA VAL A 391 9.82 28.28 -3.44
C VAL A 391 8.58 28.27 -4.32
N ALA A 392 8.76 28.59 -5.60
CA ALA A 392 7.71 28.55 -6.61
C ALA A 392 7.32 27.09 -6.94
N PRO A 393 6.02 26.76 -6.95
CA PRO A 393 5.55 25.44 -7.31
C PRO A 393 5.48 25.26 -8.82
N PHE A 394 5.83 24.07 -9.30
CA PHE A 394 5.60 23.67 -10.70
C PHE A 394 5.01 22.27 -10.80
N THR A 395 3.95 22.11 -11.60
CA THR A 395 3.24 20.83 -11.77
C THR A 395 4.01 19.83 -12.64
N HIS A 396 5.01 20.30 -13.37
CA HIS A 396 5.92 19.47 -14.13
C HIS A 396 7.32 20.07 -14.08
N ARG A 397 8.34 19.22 -13.98
CA ARG A 397 9.75 19.63 -13.92
C ARG A 397 10.59 18.63 -14.69
N LEU A 398 11.42 19.15 -15.58
CA LEU A 398 12.39 18.37 -16.34
C LEU A 398 13.75 19.03 -16.19
N LEU A 399 14.76 18.26 -15.77
CA LEU A 399 16.14 18.76 -15.67
C LEU A 399 16.94 18.25 -16.87
N THR A 400 17.33 19.17 -17.76
CA THR A 400 18.08 18.86 -18.99
C THR A 400 19.31 19.75 -19.06
N ASP A 401 20.49 19.15 -19.21
CA ASP A 401 21.77 19.87 -19.34
C ASP A 401 22.03 20.90 -18.21
N GLY A 402 21.52 20.61 -17.01
CA GLY A 402 21.64 21.48 -15.83
C GLY A 402 20.62 22.63 -15.78
N GLU A 403 19.77 22.78 -16.79
CA GLU A 403 18.69 23.78 -16.81
C GLU A 403 17.35 23.13 -16.42
N LEU A 404 16.61 23.81 -15.54
CA LEU A 404 15.29 23.38 -15.11
C LEU A 404 14.24 23.89 -16.10
N LEU A 405 13.58 22.95 -16.78
CA LEU A 405 12.46 23.21 -17.65
C LEU A 405 11.15 23.06 -16.86
N VAL A 406 10.29 24.06 -16.98
CA VAL A 406 8.98 24.13 -16.28
C VAL A 406 7.87 24.58 -17.22
N PRO A 407 6.58 24.31 -16.92
CA PRO A 407 5.45 24.70 -17.74
C PRO A 407 5.44 26.19 -18.05
N VAL A 408 5.35 26.54 -19.34
CA VAL A 408 5.39 27.94 -19.79
C VAL A 408 4.34 28.79 -19.09
N LYS A 409 3.11 28.28 -18.95
CA LYS A 409 2.03 29.03 -18.28
C LYS A 409 2.35 29.37 -16.83
N GLU A 410 2.94 28.42 -16.10
CA GLU A 410 3.31 28.60 -14.69
C GLU A 410 4.52 29.53 -14.56
N ALA A 411 5.53 29.38 -15.42
CA ALA A 411 6.66 30.30 -15.52
C ALA A 411 6.22 31.73 -15.80
N MET A 412 5.35 31.95 -16.78
CA MET A 412 4.90 33.29 -17.16
C MET A 412 4.07 33.95 -16.04
N ASN A 413 3.24 33.16 -15.34
CA ASN A 413 2.53 33.65 -14.16
C ASN A 413 3.49 34.04 -13.02
N LEU A 414 4.54 33.23 -12.78
CA LEU A 414 5.58 33.55 -11.79
C LEU A 414 6.37 34.83 -12.15
N LEU A 415 6.65 35.01 -13.45
CA LEU A 415 7.47 36.11 -13.95
C LEU A 415 6.68 37.40 -14.24
N ASP A 416 5.35 37.40 -14.07
CA ASP A 416 4.45 38.49 -14.46
C ASP A 416 4.66 38.87 -15.95
N ALA A 417 4.53 37.88 -16.82
CA ALA A 417 4.79 37.96 -18.25
C ALA A 417 3.62 37.40 -19.08
N GLU A 418 3.47 37.91 -20.30
CA GLU A 418 2.51 37.44 -21.29
C GLU A 418 3.13 36.39 -22.21
N MET A 419 2.32 35.44 -22.69
CA MET A 419 2.72 34.50 -23.73
C MET A 419 1.71 34.41 -24.87
N SER A 420 2.20 34.14 -26.07
CA SER A 420 1.41 33.66 -27.20
C SER A 420 2.10 32.49 -27.87
N TRP A 421 1.33 31.65 -28.55
CA TRP A 421 1.78 30.42 -29.19
C TRP A 421 1.41 30.44 -30.67
N ASP A 422 2.39 30.22 -31.53
CA ASP A 422 2.18 29.94 -32.95
C ASP A 422 2.26 28.43 -33.20
N GLN A 423 1.11 27.85 -33.55
CA GLN A 423 0.97 26.42 -33.81
C GLN A 423 1.72 25.95 -35.06
N ALA A 424 1.87 26.79 -36.09
CA ALA A 424 2.48 26.39 -37.36
C ALA A 424 3.99 26.22 -37.22
N THR A 425 4.61 27.13 -36.47
CA THR A 425 6.06 27.19 -36.24
C THR A 425 6.48 26.53 -34.93
N LYS A 426 5.53 26.24 -34.04
CA LYS A 426 5.77 25.78 -32.66
C LYS A 426 6.62 26.78 -31.87
N THR A 427 6.33 28.06 -32.06
CA THR A 427 7.06 29.17 -31.47
C THR A 427 6.25 29.81 -30.34
N LEU A 428 6.91 30.04 -29.22
CA LEU A 428 6.41 30.81 -28.09
C LEU A 428 6.96 32.22 -28.18
N MET A 429 6.06 33.21 -28.15
CA MET A 429 6.42 34.61 -27.97
C MET A 429 6.10 34.99 -26.53
N LEU A 430 7.12 35.34 -25.76
CA LEU A 430 7.05 35.72 -24.36
C LEU A 430 7.35 37.21 -24.24
N LYS A 431 6.61 37.94 -23.39
CA LYS A 431 6.79 39.38 -23.25
C LYS A 431 6.61 39.82 -21.80
N ARG A 432 7.50 40.70 -21.35
CA ARG A 432 7.40 41.38 -20.07
C ARG A 432 7.91 42.80 -20.20
N ASN A 433 7.05 43.79 -19.96
CA ASN A 433 7.39 45.20 -20.17
C ASN A 433 7.91 45.44 -21.60
N GLN A 434 9.16 45.91 -21.73
CA GLN A 434 9.84 46.12 -23.00
C GLN A 434 10.60 44.88 -23.51
N HIS A 435 10.79 43.88 -22.65
CA HIS A 435 11.51 42.66 -23.00
C HIS A 435 10.61 41.67 -23.73
N THR A 436 11.15 41.09 -24.79
CA THR A 436 10.50 40.10 -25.64
C THR A 436 11.45 38.95 -25.91
N LEU A 437 10.93 37.73 -25.88
CA LEU A 437 11.68 36.52 -26.19
C LEU A 437 10.85 35.60 -27.08
N SER A 438 11.38 35.27 -28.25
CA SER A 438 10.83 34.29 -29.17
C SER A 438 11.65 33.01 -29.09
N VAL A 439 11.02 31.89 -28.72
CA VAL A 439 11.67 30.58 -28.63
C VAL A 439 10.87 29.53 -29.39
N THR A 440 11.56 28.63 -30.10
CA THR A 440 10.94 27.55 -30.85
C THR A 440 11.21 26.21 -30.17
N VAL A 441 10.17 25.39 -30.02
CA VAL A 441 10.31 24.05 -29.41
C VAL A 441 11.36 23.22 -30.14
N GLY A 442 12.29 22.63 -29.39
CA GLY A 442 13.38 21.80 -29.90
C GLY A 442 14.54 22.59 -30.51
N ASN A 443 14.53 23.92 -30.48
CA ASN A 443 15.62 24.75 -30.96
C ASN A 443 16.32 25.49 -29.81
N LEU A 444 17.65 25.55 -29.87
CA LEU A 444 18.47 26.35 -28.97
C LEU A 444 18.59 27.80 -29.44
N GLU A 445 18.38 28.07 -30.73
CA GLU A 445 18.36 29.44 -31.25
C GLU A 445 17.04 30.13 -30.87
N ALA A 446 17.16 31.36 -30.37
CA ALA A 446 16.05 32.21 -29.96
C ALA A 446 16.28 33.66 -30.41
N THR A 447 15.25 34.50 -30.27
CA THR A 447 15.36 35.94 -30.52
C THR A 447 14.92 36.71 -29.28
N ALA A 448 15.84 37.42 -28.63
CA ALA A 448 15.56 38.27 -27.48
C ALA A 448 15.71 39.74 -27.88
N ASP A 449 14.67 40.56 -27.69
CA ASP A 449 14.66 41.99 -28.03
C ASP A 449 15.13 42.29 -29.47
N GLY A 450 14.76 41.40 -30.40
CA GLY A 450 15.13 41.47 -31.82
C GLY A 450 16.56 41.02 -32.15
N GLN A 451 17.34 40.57 -31.16
CA GLN A 451 18.69 40.03 -31.34
C GLN A 451 18.69 38.50 -31.30
N HIS A 452 19.51 37.88 -32.13
CA HIS A 452 19.73 36.44 -32.08
C HIS A 452 20.50 36.04 -30.81
N VAL A 453 19.97 35.06 -30.09
CA VAL A 453 20.58 34.52 -28.86
C VAL A 453 20.54 32.99 -28.88
N GLN A 454 21.42 32.37 -28.10
CA GLN A 454 21.49 30.92 -27.93
C GLN A 454 21.07 30.56 -26.50
N LEU A 455 20.08 29.69 -26.38
CA LEU A 455 19.71 29.04 -25.13
C LEU A 455 20.68 27.89 -24.81
N LYS A 456 20.87 27.59 -23.54
CA LYS A 456 21.59 26.40 -23.08
C LYS A 456 20.73 25.14 -23.17
N ALA A 457 19.43 25.27 -22.95
CA ALA A 457 18.47 24.18 -23.14
C ALA A 457 17.31 24.59 -24.06
N ALA A 458 16.93 23.70 -24.97
CA ALA A 458 15.84 23.98 -25.91
C ALA A 458 14.49 23.83 -25.20
N PRO A 459 13.48 24.68 -25.49
CA PRO A 459 12.13 24.44 -25.02
C PRO A 459 11.63 23.06 -25.47
N TYR A 460 10.91 22.38 -24.59
CA TYR A 460 10.45 21.01 -24.81
C TYR A 460 8.92 20.96 -24.88
N LEU A 461 8.38 19.96 -25.59
CA LEU A 461 6.94 19.71 -25.64
C LEU A 461 6.68 18.28 -25.19
N ASP A 462 6.19 18.13 -23.96
CA ASP A 462 5.82 16.84 -23.37
C ASP A 462 4.30 16.62 -23.48
N GLU A 463 3.86 15.76 -24.40
CA GLU A 463 2.44 15.40 -24.56
C GLU A 463 1.45 16.59 -24.62
N GLY A 464 1.88 17.73 -25.17
CA GLY A 464 1.07 18.96 -25.30
C GLY A 464 1.37 20.03 -24.23
N LEU A 465 2.19 19.72 -23.23
CA LEU A 465 2.70 20.65 -22.25
C LEU A 465 4.04 21.24 -22.71
N SER A 466 4.03 22.53 -23.07
CA SER A 466 5.27 23.25 -23.41
C SER A 466 6.05 23.61 -22.14
N LEU A 467 7.32 23.24 -22.12
CA LEU A 467 8.27 23.54 -21.05
C LEU A 467 9.39 24.46 -21.55
N ILE A 468 9.87 25.35 -20.70
CA ILE A 468 10.94 26.31 -21.01
C ILE A 468 12.01 26.36 -19.91
N PRO A 469 13.28 26.64 -20.24
CA PRO A 469 14.35 26.82 -19.24
C PRO A 469 14.11 28.09 -18.42
N ILE A 470 13.64 27.93 -17.18
CA ILE A 470 13.14 29.04 -16.36
C ILE A 470 14.21 30.12 -16.11
N SER A 471 15.45 29.71 -15.85
CA SER A 471 16.57 30.61 -15.55
C SER A 471 16.87 31.54 -16.73
N GLU A 472 17.00 30.97 -17.93
CA GLU A 472 17.35 31.74 -19.13
C GLU A 472 16.20 32.65 -19.55
N VAL A 473 14.96 32.11 -19.55
CA VAL A 473 13.79 32.89 -19.90
C VAL A 473 13.58 34.05 -18.93
N ALA A 474 13.74 33.84 -17.63
CA ALA A 474 13.64 34.91 -16.64
C ALA A 474 14.68 36.01 -16.90
N ALA A 475 15.93 35.63 -17.16
CA ALA A 475 17.01 36.58 -17.46
C ALA A 475 16.71 37.44 -18.71
N TYR A 476 16.26 36.82 -19.82
CA TYR A 476 15.88 37.55 -21.03
C TYR A 476 14.62 38.42 -20.85
N LEU A 477 13.76 38.11 -19.87
CA LEU A 477 12.60 38.93 -19.49
C LEU A 477 12.91 39.96 -18.40
N GLY A 478 14.19 40.27 -18.18
CA GLY A 478 14.64 41.36 -17.32
C GLY A 478 14.66 41.04 -15.82
N TRP A 479 14.63 39.77 -15.44
CA TRP A 479 14.89 39.35 -14.05
C TRP A 479 16.39 39.16 -13.80
N THR A 480 16.84 39.48 -12.59
CA THR A 480 18.13 39.00 -12.09
C THR A 480 17.95 37.54 -11.67
N VAL A 481 18.85 36.67 -12.13
CA VAL A 481 18.84 35.25 -11.80
C VAL A 481 20.15 34.88 -11.13
N GLU A 482 20.08 34.50 -9.86
CA GLU A 482 21.22 34.00 -9.10
C GLU A 482 21.07 32.50 -8.88
N GLN A 483 22.08 31.72 -9.27
CA GLN A 483 22.11 30.29 -9.03
C GLN A 483 23.23 29.96 -8.06
N HIS A 484 22.91 29.24 -6.99
CA HIS A 484 23.90 28.77 -6.02
C HIS A 484 23.46 27.46 -5.36
N LYS A 485 24.39 26.81 -4.65
CA LYS A 485 24.11 25.60 -3.87
C LYS A 485 23.79 25.98 -2.43
N GLU A 486 22.64 25.54 -1.93
CA GLU A 486 22.26 25.61 -0.53
C GLU A 486 22.11 24.18 0.02
N GLY A 487 23.13 23.72 0.75
CA GLY A 487 23.25 22.31 1.13
C GLY A 487 23.29 21.42 -0.11
N GLN A 488 22.26 20.57 -0.28
CA GLN A 488 22.10 19.67 -1.43
C GLN A 488 21.14 20.22 -2.51
N THR A 489 20.57 21.41 -2.33
CA THR A 489 19.64 22.02 -3.29
C THR A 489 20.38 23.01 -4.19
N THR A 490 20.09 23.00 -5.49
CA THR A 490 20.38 24.12 -6.39
C THR A 490 19.25 25.15 -6.24
N ALA A 491 19.56 26.33 -5.70
CA ALA A 491 18.61 27.44 -5.65
C ALA A 491 18.76 28.31 -6.90
N ILE A 492 17.62 28.74 -7.47
CA ILE A 492 17.50 29.69 -8.58
C ILE A 492 16.68 30.85 -8.05
N ASP A 493 17.35 31.90 -7.57
CA ASP A 493 16.71 33.08 -7.00
C ASP A 493 16.40 34.09 -8.08
N LEU A 494 15.11 34.45 -8.18
CA LEU A 494 14.60 35.44 -9.09
C LEU A 494 14.34 36.75 -8.33
N SER A 495 14.96 37.83 -8.78
CA SER A 495 14.73 39.17 -8.24
C SER A 495 14.61 40.21 -9.35
N LEU A 496 13.92 41.32 -9.05
CA LEU A 496 13.83 42.44 -9.99
C LEU A 496 15.18 43.16 -9.98
N ASN A 497 15.69 43.49 -11.18
CA ASN A 497 16.83 44.39 -11.29
C ASN A 497 16.51 45.69 -10.51
N PRO A 498 17.35 46.10 -9.54
CA PRO A 498 17.19 47.42 -8.94
C PRO A 498 17.29 48.46 -10.05
N GLN A 499 16.24 49.27 -10.22
CA GLN A 499 16.17 50.34 -11.21
C GLN A 499 17.25 51.40 -11.00
#